data_AF-A0AAC8Z2T1-F1
#
_entry.id   AF-A0AAC8Z2T1-F1
#
_cell.length_a   1.000
_cell.length_b   1.000
_cell.length_c   1.000
_cell.angle_alpha   90.00
_cell.angle_beta   90.00
_cell.angle_gamma   90.00
#
_symmetry.space_group_name_H-M   'P 1'
#
loop_
_entity.id
_entity.type
_entity.pdbx_description
1 polymer ?
#
loop_
_entity_poly.entity_id
_entity_poly.type
_entity_poly.pdbx_seq_one_letter_code
_entity_poly.pdbx_strand_id
1 'polypeptide(L)' 'MYLAGERAIEQAEAMVTAERDKAIADIRGKLAEPGADACDDCGEDIPKERREAMPSARRCTTCEERRERAAKRGW' A
#
# COMPACT_ATOMS: atom_id res chain seq x y z
N MET A 1 17.93 33.73 20.92
CA MET A 1 18.43 32.34 20.91
C MET A 1 17.31 31.29 20.69
N TYR A 2 16.01 31.65 20.77
CA TYR A 2 14.89 30.71 20.58
C TYR A 2 14.61 30.30 19.11
N LEU A 3 14.86 31.19 18.15
CA LEU A 3 14.49 31.01 16.74
C LEU A 3 15.20 29.85 16.00
N ALA A 4 16.39 29.44 16.43
CA ALA A 4 17.12 28.35 15.76
C ALA A 4 16.53 26.97 16.10
N GLY A 5 16.04 26.80 17.34
CA GLY A 5 15.38 25.57 17.78
C GLY A 5 13.99 25.42 17.15
N GLU A 6 13.21 26.50 17.12
CA GLU A 6 11.87 26.51 16.51
C GLU A 6 11.92 26.12 15.03
N ARG A 7 12.85 26.71 14.25
CA ARG A 7 13.04 26.35 12.83
C ARG A 7 13.48 24.90 12.62
N ALA A 8 14.28 24.35 13.52
CA ALA A 8 14.69 22.95 13.44
C ALA A 8 13.51 21.99 13.69
N ILE A 9 12.60 22.36 14.61
CA ILE A 9 11.39 21.60 14.90
C ILE A 9 10.43 21.65 13.69
N GLU A 10 10.17 22.84 13.15
CA GLU A 10 9.32 23.02 11.96
C GLU A 10 9.86 22.19 10.77
N GLN A 11 11.18 22.19 10.56
CA GLN A 11 11.81 21.38 9.51
C GLN A 11 11.63 19.87 9.75
N ALA A 12 11.78 19.40 10.99
CA ALA A 12 11.57 18.01 11.34
C ALA A 12 10.11 17.58 11.09
N GLU A 13 9.13 18.40 11.48
CA GLU A 13 7.71 18.14 11.24
C GLU A 13 7.35 18.13 9.75
N ALA A 14 7.96 19.03 8.97
CA ALA A 14 7.79 19.06 7.52
C ALA A 14 8.33 17.78 6.86
N MET A 15 9.48 17.27 7.31
CA MET A 15 10.03 16.00 6.81
C MET A 15 9.11 14.82 7.14
N VAL A 16 8.64 14.71 8.39
CA VAL A 16 7.72 13.63 8.82
C VAL A 16 6.42 13.67 8.01
N THR A 17 5.87 14.86 7.80
CA THR A 17 4.65 15.04 6.99
C THR A 17 4.89 14.62 5.55
N ALA A 18 5.99 15.07 4.93
CA ALA A 18 6.31 14.72 3.56
C ALA A 18 6.52 13.21 3.37
N GLU A 19 7.21 12.54 4.31
CA GLU A 19 7.41 11.08 4.28
C GLU A 19 6.09 10.32 4.40
N ARG A 20 5.22 10.72 5.34
CA ARG A 20 3.90 10.12 5.51
C ARG A 20 3.05 10.31 4.25
N ASP A 21 2.99 11.52 3.73
CA ASP A 21 2.15 11.86 2.59
C ASP A 21 2.62 11.13 1.32
N LYS A 22 3.95 10.97 1.16
CA LYS A 22 4.53 10.11 0.12
C LYS A 22 4.09 8.65 0.27
N ALA A 23 4.20 8.08 1.46
CA ALA A 23 3.78 6.69 1.70
C ALA A 23 2.29 6.47 1.40
N ILE A 24 1.43 7.43 1.78
CA ILE A 24 0.00 7.41 1.46
C ILE A 24 -0.22 7.50 -0.05
N ALA A 25 0.48 8.41 -0.74
CA ALA A 25 0.38 8.56 -2.19
C ALA A 25 0.77 7.28 -2.93
N ASP A 26 1.85 6.61 -2.51
CA ASP A 26 2.30 5.34 -3.10
C ASP A 26 1.26 4.22 -2.93
N ILE A 27 0.62 4.14 -1.75
CA ILE A 27 -0.46 3.16 -1.50
C ILE A 27 -1.68 3.48 -2.37
N ARG A 28 -2.08 4.76 -2.45
CA ARG A 28 -3.20 5.18 -3.30
C ARG A 28 -2.95 4.88 -4.78
N GLY A 29 -1.73 5.09 -5.26
CA GLY A 29 -1.33 4.74 -6.63
C GLY A 29 -1.56 3.26 -6.92
N LYS A 30 -1.10 2.37 -6.02
CA LYS A 30 -1.30 0.92 -6.17
C LYS A 30 -2.78 0.51 -6.15
N LEU A 31 -3.62 1.21 -5.39
CA LEU A 31 -5.05 0.94 -5.34
C LEU A 31 -5.82 1.47 -6.56
N ALA A 32 -5.25 2.41 -7.31
CA ALA A 32 -5.83 2.96 -8.53
C ALA A 32 -5.52 2.13 -9.78
N GLU A 33 -4.54 1.23 -9.71
CA GLU A 33 -4.19 0.33 -10.81
C GLU A 33 -5.33 -0.64 -11.14
N PRO A 34 -5.48 -1.05 -12.41
CA PRO A 34 -6.49 -2.02 -12.80
C PRO A 34 -6.20 -3.39 -12.17
N GLY A 35 -7.27 -4.07 -11.75
CA GLY A 35 -7.23 -5.47 -11.34
C GLY A 35 -7.11 -6.42 -12.54
N ALA A 36 -7.10 -7.71 -12.23
CA ALA A 36 -7.05 -8.78 -13.22
C ALA A 36 -8.26 -9.70 -13.09
N ASP A 37 -8.62 -10.38 -14.19
CA ASP A 37 -9.65 -11.43 -14.15
C ASP A 37 -9.06 -12.77 -13.69
N ALA A 38 -7.80 -13.05 -14.02
CA ALA A 38 -7.07 -14.24 -13.58
C ALA A 38 -6.00 -13.88 -12.54
N CYS A 39 -5.78 -14.77 -11.59
CA CYS A 39 -4.78 -14.62 -10.53
C CYS A 39 -3.36 -14.72 -11.10
N ASP A 40 -2.52 -13.71 -10.84
CA ASP A 40 -1.13 -13.68 -11.30
C ASP A 40 -0.27 -14.83 -10.75
N ASP A 41 -0.67 -15.45 -9.63
CA ASP A 41 0.15 -16.46 -8.93
C ASP A 41 -0.27 -17.91 -9.27
N CYS A 42 -1.58 -18.20 -9.30
CA CYS A 42 -2.09 -19.56 -9.55
C CYS A 42 -2.76 -19.73 -10.92
N GLY A 43 -3.08 -18.64 -11.62
CA GLY A 43 -3.75 -18.66 -12.92
C GLY A 43 -5.26 -18.91 -12.88
N GLU A 44 -5.84 -19.16 -11.71
CA GLU A 44 -7.30 -19.33 -11.52
C GLU A 44 -8.04 -18.00 -11.60
N ASP A 45 -9.31 -18.04 -11.98
CA ASP A 45 -10.17 -16.84 -12.03
C ASP A 45 -10.32 -16.19 -10.65
N ILE A 46 -10.26 -14.86 -10.61
CA ILE A 46 -10.49 -14.07 -9.40
C ILE A 46 -12.01 -13.93 -9.18
N PRO A 47 -12.52 -14.37 -8.01
CA PRO A 47 -13.95 -14.29 -7.69
C PRO A 47 -14.51 -12.89 -7.91
N LYS A 48 -15.74 -12.81 -8.41
CA LYS A 48 -16.39 -11.53 -8.71
C LYS A 48 -16.49 -10.65 -7.46
N GLU A 49 -16.85 -11.25 -6.33
CA GLU A 49 -16.93 -10.59 -5.02
C GLU A 49 -15.60 -9.94 -4.63
N ARG A 50 -14.47 -10.56 -4.98
CA ARG A 50 -13.12 -10.03 -4.73
C ARG A 50 -12.82 -8.83 -5.61
N ARG A 51 -13.17 -8.90 -6.90
CA ARG A 51 -13.00 -7.80 -7.87
C ARG A 51 -13.91 -6.61 -7.54
N GLU A 52 -15.12 -6.85 -7.05
CA GLU A 52 -16.03 -5.79 -6.60
C GLU A 52 -15.54 -5.12 -5.31
N ALA A 53 -15.09 -5.91 -4.33
CA ALA A 53 -14.56 -5.37 -3.07
C ALA A 53 -13.23 -4.63 -3.24
N MET A 54 -12.41 -5.04 -4.20
CA MET A 54 -11.12 -4.41 -4.51
C MET A 54 -10.89 -4.45 -6.03
N PRO A 55 -11.26 -3.39 -6.74
CA PRO A 55 -11.10 -3.31 -8.20
C PRO A 55 -9.65 -3.46 -8.70
N SER A 56 -8.67 -3.18 -7.85
CA SER A 56 -7.23 -3.34 -8.12
C SER A 56 -6.69 -4.75 -7.81
N ALA A 57 -7.54 -5.70 -7.42
CA ALA A 57 -7.10 -7.05 -7.08
C ALA A 57 -6.52 -7.79 -8.29
N ARG A 58 -5.28 -8.27 -8.16
CA ARG A 58 -4.59 -9.10 -9.15
C ARG A 58 -4.30 -10.54 -8.71
N ARG A 59 -4.68 -10.88 -7.47
CA ARG A 59 -4.55 -12.22 -6.88
C ARG A 59 -5.87 -12.68 -6.28
N CYS A 60 -6.11 -13.99 -6.33
CA CYS A 60 -7.18 -14.62 -5.57
C CYS A 60 -6.92 -14.46 -4.05
N THR A 61 -7.97 -14.58 -3.24
CA THR A 61 -7.89 -14.40 -1.78
C THR A 61 -6.85 -15.33 -1.15
N THR A 62 -6.78 -16.59 -1.58
CA THR A 62 -5.84 -17.57 -1.03
C THR A 62 -4.38 -17.21 -1.31
N CYS A 63 -4.04 -16.79 -2.53
CA CYS A 63 -2.68 -16.35 -2.85
C CYS A 63 -2.32 -15.04 -2.14
N GLU A 64 -3.27 -14.11 -2.02
CA GLU A 64 -3.07 -12.86 -1.29
C GLU A 64 -2.79 -13.11 0.19
N GLU A 65 -3.57 -13.96 0.86
CA GLU A 65 -3.32 -14.33 2.26
C GLU A 65 -1.96 -14.99 2.47
N ARG A 66 -1.53 -15.87 1.55
CA ARG A 66 -0.20 -16.49 1.59
C ARG A 66 0.90 -15.43 1.48
N ARG A 67 0.76 -14.50 0.54
CA ARG A 67 1.71 -13.39 0.34
C ARG A 67 1.82 -12.51 1.59
N GLU A 68 0.68 -12.11 2.16
CA GLU A 68 0.64 -11.29 3.37
C GLU A 68 1.23 -12.00 4.59
N ARG A 69 0.94 -13.30 4.76
CA ARG A 69 1.56 -14.11 5.83
C ARG A 69 3.06 -14.22 5.64
N ALA A 70 3.56 -14.34 4.41
CA ALA A 70 5.00 -14.36 4.14
C ALA A 70 5.65 -13.00 4.45
N ALA A 71 5.01 -11.89 4.05
CA ALA A 71 5.50 -10.54 4.34
C ALA A 71 5.57 -10.26 5.86
N LYS A 72 4.55 -10.69 6.62
CA LYS A 72 4.52 -10.53 8.08
C LYS A 72 5.59 -11.36 8.82
N ARG A 73 6.07 -12.46 8.23
CA ARG A 73 7.12 -13.31 8.83
C ARG A 73 8.54 -12.77 8.62
N GLY A 74 8.70 -11.84 7.68
CA GLY A 74 9.99 -11.21 7.36
C GLY A 74 10.23 -9.89 8.11
N TRP A 75 9.42 -9.59 9.14
CA TRP A 75 9.56 -8.42 10.01
C TRP A 75 9.92 -8.85 11.43
#